data_AF-A0A933XVE0-F1
#
_entry.id   AF-A0A933XVE0-F1
#
_cell.length_a   1.000
_cell.length_b   1.000
_cell.length_c   1.000
_cell.angle_alpha   90.00
_cell.angle_beta   90.00
_cell.angle_gamma   90.00
#
_symmetry.space_group_name_H-M   'P 1'
#
loop_
_entity.id
_entity.type
_entity.pdbx_description
1 polymer ?
#
loop_
_entity_poly.entity_id
_entity_poly.type
_entity_poly.pdbx_seq_one_letter_code
_entity_poly.pdbx_strand_id
1 'polypeptide(L)'
;MIKKISAVKIRQNLGQVMNEVTIKGDDYIVERAGKPLVAIVSMTKYRRLQEARSEFFGTVKEIRRRAGAKGAKAAAEAIREASAAAKKQEAKTRLR
;
A
#
# COMPACT_ATOMS: atom_id res chain seq x y z
N MET A 1 -4.68 -13.53 -7.87
CA MET A 1 -5.65 -13.43 -6.74
C MET A 1 -4.90 -13.01 -5.47
N ILE A 2 -5.52 -12.32 -4.51
CA ILE A 2 -4.87 -11.98 -3.22
C ILE A 2 -5.11 -13.12 -2.22
N LYS A 3 -4.03 -13.79 -1.80
CA LYS A 3 -4.04 -14.89 -0.84
C LYS A 3 -3.45 -14.43 0.49
N LYS A 4 -3.85 -15.07 1.58
CA LYS A 4 -3.29 -14.84 2.92
C LYS A 4 -2.47 -16.04 3.35
N ILE A 5 -1.31 -15.81 3.97
CA ILE A 5 -0.42 -16.88 4.42
C ILE A 5 0.30 -16.45 5.69
N SER A 6 0.50 -17.39 6.63
CA SER A 6 1.25 -17.08 7.84
C SER A 6 2.74 -16.92 7.57
N ALA A 7 3.42 -16.08 8.35
CA ALA A 7 4.87 -15.90 8.28
C ALA A 7 5.64 -17.22 8.48
N VAL A 8 5.11 -18.14 9.29
CA VAL A 8 5.70 -19.47 9.50
C VAL A 8 5.62 -20.30 8.22
N LYS A 9 4.45 -20.34 7.57
CA LYS A 9 4.22 -21.14 6.36
C LYS A 9 5.02 -20.60 5.16
N ILE A 10 5.22 -19.29 5.08
CA ILE A 10 6.12 -18.67 4.10
C ILE A 10 7.55 -19.19 4.24
N ARG A 11 8.12 -19.21 5.45
CA ARG A 11 9.52 -19.64 5.64
C ARG A 11 9.75 -21.08 5.19
N GLN A 12 8.74 -21.92 5.33
CA GLN A 12 8.77 -23.31 4.92
C GLN A 12 8.55 -23.50 3.41
N ASN A 13 7.88 -22.56 2.73
CA ASN A 13 7.40 -22.73 1.35
C ASN A 13 7.77 -21.55 0.43
N LEU A 14 8.86 -20.82 0.72
CA LEU A 14 9.16 -19.57 0.03
C LEU A 14 9.33 -19.76 -1.49
N GLY A 15 10.01 -20.84 -1.92
CA GLY A 15 10.21 -21.13 -3.33
C GLY A 15 8.88 -21.35 -4.09
N GLN A 16 7.93 -22.08 -3.50
CA GLN A 16 6.60 -22.26 -4.08
C GLN A 16 5.85 -20.92 -4.18
N VAL A 17 5.88 -20.12 -3.11
CA VAL A 17 5.24 -18.80 -3.10
C VAL A 17 5.82 -17.90 -4.19
N MET A 18 7.14 -17.86 -4.37
CA MET A 18 7.80 -17.09 -5.43
C MET A 18 7.35 -17.53 -6.83
N ASN A 19 7.24 -18.85 -7.06
CA ASN A 19 6.75 -19.37 -8.33
C ASN A 19 5.30 -18.98 -8.59
N GLU A 20 4.42 -19.09 -7.59
CA GLU A 20 3.02 -18.69 -7.75
C GLU A 20 2.86 -17.19 -8.01
N VAL A 21 3.64 -16.35 -7.32
CA VAL A 21 3.63 -14.90 -7.52
C VAL A 21 4.13 -14.52 -8.92
N THR A 22 5.17 -15.21 -9.41
CA THR A 22 5.81 -14.87 -10.69
C THR A 22 5.06 -15.45 -11.88
N ILE A 23 4.60 -16.70 -11.78
CA ILE A 23 4.03 -17.47 -12.91
C ILE A 23 2.51 -17.36 -12.94
N LYS A 24 1.84 -17.47 -11.77
CA LYS A 24 0.37 -17.43 -11.69
C LYS A 24 -0.18 -16.01 -11.47
N GLY A 25 0.69 -15.04 -11.19
CA GLY A 25 0.29 -13.66 -10.93
C GLY A 25 -0.49 -13.48 -9.62
N ASP A 26 -0.33 -14.41 -8.68
CA ASP A 26 -0.92 -14.29 -7.36
C ASP A 26 -0.18 -13.27 -6.50
N ASP A 27 -0.89 -12.65 -5.57
CA ASP A 27 -0.30 -11.79 -4.54
C ASP A 27 -0.54 -12.43 -3.18
N TYR A 28 0.42 -12.30 -2.29
CA TYR A 28 0.32 -12.85 -0.94
C TYR A 28 0.40 -11.75 0.11
N ILE A 29 -0.55 -11.73 1.03
CA ILE A 29 -0.47 -11.01 2.29
C ILE A 29 0.07 -11.97 3.35
N VAL A 30 1.24 -11.62 3.89
CA VAL A 30 1.88 -12.38 4.96
C VAL A 30 1.36 -11.87 6.29
N GLU A 31 0.80 -12.77 7.08
CA GLU A 31 0.21 -12.46 8.38
C GLU A 31 0.99 -13.10 9.54
N ARG A 32 0.96 -12.46 10.70
CA ARG A 32 1.40 -13.04 11.98
C ARG A 32 0.33 -12.76 13.02
N ALA A 33 -0.18 -13.81 13.66
CA ALA A 33 -1.29 -13.70 14.62
C ALA A 33 -2.48 -12.91 14.04
N GLY A 34 -2.87 -13.21 12.80
CA GLY A 34 -3.97 -12.54 12.09
C GLY A 34 -3.69 -11.11 11.62
N LYS A 35 -2.51 -10.55 11.90
CA LYS A 35 -2.14 -9.19 11.49
C LYS A 35 -1.31 -9.22 10.21
N PRO A 36 -1.69 -8.47 9.16
CA PRO A 36 -0.88 -8.35 7.95
C PRO A 36 0.43 -7.63 8.26
N LEU A 37 1.55 -8.19 7.81
CA LEU A 37 2.89 -7.66 8.01
C LEU A 37 3.50 -7.14 6.71
N VAL A 38 3.48 -7.95 5.65
CA VAL A 38 4.08 -7.63 4.36
C VAL A 38 3.26 -8.22 3.22
N ALA A 39 3.39 -7.63 2.03
CA ALA A 39 2.85 -8.19 0.80
C ALA A 39 3.99 -8.72 -0.08
N ILE A 40 3.80 -9.87 -0.71
CA ILE A 40 4.68 -10.40 -1.75
C ILE A 40 3.93 -10.27 -3.07
N VAL A 41 4.53 -9.52 -3.99
CA VAL A 41 3.98 -9.22 -5.32
C VAL A 41 5.06 -9.41 -6.37
N SER A 42 4.66 -9.60 -7.62
CA SER A 42 5.62 -9.74 -8.72
C SER A 42 6.38 -8.44 -8.97
N MET A 43 7.62 -8.55 -9.46
CA MET A 43 8.44 -7.37 -9.79
C MET A 43 7.79 -6.47 -10.86
N THR A 44 7.05 -7.06 -11.80
CA THR A 44 6.29 -6.30 -12.80
C THR A 44 5.22 -5.42 -12.13
N LYS A 45 4.48 -5.97 -11.16
CA LYS A 45 3.47 -5.21 -10.40
C LYS A 45 4.12 -4.15 -9.52
N TYR A 46 5.23 -4.49 -8.86
CA TYR A 46 6.00 -3.55 -8.05
C TYR A 46 6.48 -2.35 -8.86
N ARG A 47 7.03 -2.58 -10.07
CA ARG A 47 7.45 -1.50 -10.98
C ARG A 47 6.30 -0.59 -11.38
N ARG A 48 5.17 -1.16 -11.79
CA ARG A 48 3.96 -0.38 -12.12
C ARG A 48 3.47 0.46 -10.94
N LEU A 49 3.51 -0.09 -9.72
CA LEU A 49 3.14 0.66 -8.53
C LEU A 49 4.10 1.84 -8.28
N GLN A 50 5.40 1.63 -8.49
CA GLN A 50 6.42 2.68 -8.36
C GLN A 50 6.27 3.76 -9.42
N GLU A 51 6.01 3.39 -10.68
CA GLU A 51 5.75 4.31 -11.78
C GLU A 51 4.50 5.15 -11.52
N ALA A 52 3.36 4.51 -11.24
CA ALA A 52 2.11 5.19 -10.95
C ALA A 52 2.23 6.13 -9.74
N ARG A 53 2.98 5.72 -8.72
CA ARG A 53 3.27 6.56 -7.55
C ARG A 53 4.11 7.78 -7.92
N SER A 54 5.15 7.59 -8.75
CA SER A 54 6.00 8.68 -9.24
C SER A 54 5.21 9.69 -10.06
N GLU A 55 4.41 9.20 -11.02
CA GLU A 55 3.54 10.02 -11.87
C GLU A 55 2.54 10.81 -11.04
N PHE A 56 1.83 10.14 -10.12
CA PHE A 56 0.90 10.79 -9.22
C PHE A 56 1.54 11.92 -8.42
N PHE A 57 2.72 11.69 -7.83
CA PHE A 57 3.43 12.73 -7.08
C PHE A 57 3.92 13.87 -7.98
N GLY A 58 4.33 13.55 -9.21
CA GLY A 58 4.67 14.55 -10.23
C GLY A 58 3.47 15.47 -10.51
N THR A 59 2.31 14.89 -10.79
CA THR A 59 1.07 15.64 -11.04
C THR A 59 0.63 16.46 -9.84
N VAL A 60 0.65 15.89 -8.63
CA VAL A 60 0.31 16.63 -7.39
C VAL A 60 1.26 17.81 -7.17
N LYS A 61 2.57 17.63 -7.42
CA LYS A 61 3.55 18.70 -7.31
C LYS A 61 3.27 19.83 -8.31
N GLU A 62 2.90 19.48 -9.54
CA GLU A 62 2.55 20.44 -10.57
C GLU A 62 1.26 21.21 -10.24
N ILE A 63 0.23 20.53 -9.76
CA ILE A 63 -1.01 21.16 -9.27
C ILE A 63 -0.70 22.12 -8.13
N ARG A 64 0.11 21.71 -7.16
CA ARG A 64 0.52 22.57 -6.04
C ARG A 64 1.29 23.81 -6.50
N ARG A 65 2.15 23.65 -7.51
CA ARG A 65 2.89 24.77 -8.11
C ARG A 65 1.94 25.78 -8.75
N ARG A 66 0.93 25.32 -9.47
CA ARG A 66 -0.08 26.18 -10.14
C ARG A 66 -1.07 26.82 -9.15
N ALA A 67 -1.45 26.11 -8.08
CA ALA A 67 -2.39 26.59 -7.08
C ALA A 67 -1.82 27.66 -6.11
N GLY A 68 -0.49 27.85 -6.11
CA GLY A 68 0.19 28.85 -5.27
C GLY A 68 0.11 28.55 -3.76
N ALA A 69 0.67 29.45 -2.95
CA ALA A 69 0.83 29.26 -1.50
C ALA A 69 -0.51 29.16 -0.73
N LYS A 70 -1.57 29.83 -1.20
CA LYS A 70 -2.92 29.77 -0.61
C LYS A 70 -3.59 28.43 -0.87
N GLY A 71 -3.56 27.92 -2.11
CA GLY A 71 -4.13 26.60 -2.44
C GLY A 71 -3.38 25.45 -1.77
N ALA A 72 -2.05 25.57 -1.63
CA ALA A 72 -1.24 24.58 -0.92
C ALA A 72 -1.57 24.45 0.58
N LYS A 73 -1.90 25.55 1.26
CA LYS A 73 -2.32 25.53 2.67
C LYS A 73 -3.66 24.82 2.84
N ALA A 74 -4.67 25.20 2.06
CA ALA A 74 -6.00 24.59 2.12
C ALA A 74 -5.96 23.08 1.81
N ALA A 75 -5.18 22.67 0.80
CA ALA A 75 -5.00 21.25 0.47
C ALA A 75 -4.31 20.47 1.59
N ALA A 76 -3.28 21.03 2.22
CA ALA A 76 -2.58 20.38 3.34
C ALA A 76 -3.49 20.19 4.56
N GLU A 77 -4.39 21.13 4.81
CA GLU A 77 -5.36 21.09 5.90
C GLU A 77 -6.41 19.99 5.67
N ALA A 78 -6.98 19.93 4.46
CA ALA A 78 -7.91 18.89 4.05
C ALA A 78 -7.29 17.47 4.10
N ILE A 79 -6.04 17.31 3.64
CA ILE A 79 -5.33 16.03 3.73
C ILE A 79 -5.10 15.61 5.19
N ARG A 80 -4.81 16.57 6.08
CA ARG A 80 -4.62 16.32 7.52
C ARG A 80 -5.90 15.81 8.17
N GLU A 81 -7.04 16.45 7.91
CA GLU A 81 -8.33 16.01 8.43
C GLU A 81 -8.70 14.62 7.94
N ALA A 82 -8.57 14.37 6.63
CA ALA A 82 -8.84 13.06 6.05
C ALA A 82 -7.94 11.96 6.65
N SER A 83 -6.64 12.25 6.83
CA SER A 83 -5.69 11.31 7.43
C SER A 83 -5.97 11.04 8.91
N ALA A 84 -6.43 12.05 9.67
CA ALA A 84 -6.82 11.88 11.07
C ALA A 84 -8.10 11.03 11.21
N ALA A 85 -9.06 11.22 10.30
CA ALA A 85 -10.28 10.41 10.24
C ALA A 85 -9.96 8.93 9.91
N ALA A 86 -9.07 8.69 8.94
CA ALA A 86 -8.63 7.34 8.57
C ALA A 86 -7.94 6.62 9.75
N LYS A 87 -7.02 7.30 10.45
CA LYS A 87 -6.34 6.75 11.64
C LYS A 87 -7.31 6.40 12.78
N LYS A 88 -8.35 7.22 12.99
CA LYS A 88 -9.41 6.91 13.98
C LYS A 88 -10.21 5.66 13.60
N GLN A 89 -10.49 5.47 12.31
CA GLN A 89 -11.19 4.28 11.83
C GLN A 89 -10.34 3.02 11.96
N GLU A 90 -9.04 3.09 11.63
CA GLU A 90 -8.10 1.99 11.85
C GLU A 90 -7.96 1.63 13.34
N ALA A 91 -7.89 2.62 14.24
CA ALA A 91 -7.85 2.38 15.68
C ALA A 91 -9.14 1.73 16.21
N LYS A 92 -10.30 2.16 15.70
CA LYS A 92 -11.62 1.61 16.08
C LYS A 92 -11.85 0.20 15.54
N THR A 93 -11.24 -0.13 14.41
CA THR A 93 -11.24 -1.48 13.82
C THR A 93 -10.28 -2.42 14.55
N ARG A 94 -9.26 -1.88 15.24
CA ARG A 94 -8.28 -2.62 16.04
C ARG A 94 -8.78 -3.06 17.42
N LEU A 95 -9.90 -2.50 17.89
CA LEU A 95 -10.48 -2.73 19.24
C LEU A 95 -11.73 -3.63 19.20
N ARG A 96 -12.12 -4.12 18.02
CA ARG A 96 -13.16 -5.14 17.82
C ARG A 96 -12.49 -6.45 17.42
#